data_AF-A0AAD7ABF0-F1
#
_entry.id   AF-A0AAD7ABF0-F1
#
_cell.length_a   1.000
_cell.length_b   1.000
_cell.length_c   1.000
_cell.angle_alpha   90.00
_cell.angle_beta   90.00
_cell.angle_gamma   90.00
#
_symmetry.space_group_name_H-M   'P 1'
#
loop_
_entity.id
_entity.type
_entity.pdbx_description
1 polymer ?
#
loop_
_entity_poly.entity_id
_entity_poly.type
_entity_poly.pdbx_seq_one_letter_code
_entity_poly.pdbx_strand_id
1 'polypeptide(L)'
;MVSEFLVPEWGRLMHGGQEARLFFEAGKNRDGYFSSAELLEQVGKAIDIFNAKTGGTATLLLAFDNAPGHLKRAPDALSARKMPKGPS
;
A
#
# COMPACT_ATOMS: atom_id res chain seq x y z
N MET A 1 -7.65 2.40 2.31
CA MET A 1 -6.48 1.65 2.79
C MET A 1 -5.36 2.64 3.02
N VAL A 2 -4.60 2.47 4.09
CA VAL A 2 -3.36 3.20 4.31
C VAL A 2 -2.24 2.17 4.23
N SER A 3 -1.22 2.46 3.42
CA SER A 3 0.03 1.70 3.45
C SER A 3 1.07 2.56 4.15
N GLU A 4 1.67 2.06 5.24
CA GLU A 4 2.71 2.77 5.98
C GLU A 4 3.73 1.80 6.59
N PHE A 5 4.98 2.26 6.73
CA PHE A 5 6.03 1.54 7.43
C PHE A 5 6.25 2.14 8.81
N LEU A 6 6.24 1.28 9.83
CA LEU A 6 6.50 1.64 11.22
C LEU A 6 7.79 1.00 11.68
N VAL A 7 8.63 1.79 12.34
CA VAL A 7 9.85 1.35 12.99
C VAL A 7 9.60 1.35 14.50
N PRO A 8 9.86 0.24 15.22
CA PRO A 8 9.54 0.13 16.65
C PRO A 8 10.07 1.28 17.51
N GLU A 9 11.27 1.77 17.19
CA GLU A 9 12.00 2.75 18.00
C GLU A 9 11.49 4.19 17.84
N TRP A 10 10.90 4.53 16.69
CA TRP A 10 10.51 5.92 16.39
C TRP A 10 9.18 6.08 15.63
N GLY A 11 8.42 5.01 15.48
CA GLY A 11 7.13 5.03 14.81
C GLY A 11 7.26 5.20 13.30
N ARG A 12 6.47 6.11 12.71
CA ARG A 12 6.36 6.24 11.25
C ARG A 12 7.72 6.52 10.60
N LEU A 13 7.98 5.83 9.49
CA LEU A 13 9.16 6.07 8.67
C LEU A 13 9.04 7.41 7.91
N MET A 14 9.65 8.44 8.50
CA MET A 14 9.73 9.79 7.94
C MET A 14 11.05 10.47 8.27
N HIS A 15 11.51 11.32 7.35
CA HIS A 15 12.72 12.13 7.50
C HIS A 15 12.66 13.35 6.57
N GLY A 16 13.13 14.51 7.04
CA GLY A 16 13.22 15.72 6.21
C GLY A 16 11.90 16.17 5.57
N GLY A 17 10.76 15.93 6.22
CA GLY A 17 9.44 16.24 5.66
C GLY A 17 8.90 15.23 4.65
N GLN A 18 9.68 14.19 4.32
CA GLN A 18 9.24 13.09 3.46
C GLN A 18 8.71 11.93 4.30
N GLU A 19 7.64 11.28 3.83
CA GLU A 19 7.10 10.04 4.40
C GLU A 19 6.84 8.99 3.31
N ALA A 20 7.06 7.71 3.65
CA ALA A 20 6.74 6.56 2.80
C ALA A 20 5.31 6.05 3.04
N ARG A 21 4.36 6.97 3.23
CA ARG A 21 2.94 6.67 3.47
C ARG A 21 2.13 6.89 2.20
N LEU A 22 1.24 5.94 1.91
CA LEU A 22 0.28 6.07 0.82
C LEU A 22 -1.14 5.96 1.35
N PHE A 23 -1.97 6.89 0.94
CA PHE A 23 -3.41 6.82 1.14
C PHE A 23 -4.04 6.29 -0.15
N PHE A 24 -4.71 5.15 -0.03
CA PHE A 24 -5.49 4.56 -1.11
C PHE A 24 -6.97 4.67 -0.78
N GLU A 25 -7.68 5.55 -1.48
CA GLU A 25 -9.11 5.74 -1.32
C GLU A 25 -9.89 4.84 -2.28
N ALA A 26 -10.46 3.77 -1.74
CA ALA A 26 -11.30 2.88 -2.53
C ALA A 26 -12.69 3.50 -2.73
N GLY A 27 -13.02 3.99 -3.92
CA GLY A 27 -14.41 4.25 -4.32
C GLY A 27 -14.77 5.66 -4.77
N LYS A 28 -16.07 5.86 -4.99
CA LYS A 28 -16.79 6.82 -5.85
C LYS A 28 -16.39 6.83 -7.34
N ASN A 29 -15.09 6.88 -7.67
CA ASN A 29 -14.59 6.74 -9.06
C ASN A 29 -13.83 5.41 -9.33
N ARG A 30 -13.52 4.63 -8.28
CA ARG A 30 -12.93 3.26 -8.35
C ARG A 30 -11.69 3.15 -9.25
N ASP A 31 -10.65 3.89 -8.94
CA ASP A 31 -9.37 3.89 -9.66
C ASP A 31 -8.47 2.65 -9.39
N GLY A 32 -9.08 1.47 -9.20
CA GLY A 32 -8.35 0.19 -9.21
C GLY A 32 -8.08 -0.44 -7.84
N TYR A 33 -6.92 -1.08 -7.73
CA TYR A 33 -6.42 -1.83 -6.56
C TYR A 33 -5.00 -1.35 -6.30
N PHE A 34 -4.56 -1.36 -5.03
CA PHE A 34 -3.16 -1.20 -4.71
C PHE A 34 -2.35 -2.31 -5.40
N SER A 35 -1.47 -1.90 -6.29
CA SER A 35 -0.73 -2.76 -7.20
C SER A 35 0.67 -3.05 -6.69
N SER A 36 1.29 -4.09 -7.24
CA SER A 36 2.70 -4.39 -6.96
C SER A 36 3.63 -3.27 -7.43
N ALA A 37 3.26 -2.52 -8.49
CA ALA A 37 4.04 -1.37 -8.95
C ALA A 37 4.06 -0.25 -7.90
N GLU A 38 2.89 0.10 -7.36
CA GLU A 38 2.79 1.10 -6.27
C GLU A 38 3.51 0.64 -5.00
N LEU A 39 3.47 -0.67 -4.69
CA LEU A 39 4.24 -1.24 -3.59
C LEU A 39 5.75 -1.07 -3.80
N LEU A 40 6.28 -1.39 -4.99
CA LEU A 40 7.70 -1.24 -5.29
C LEU A 40 8.15 0.22 -5.20
N GLU A 41 7.34 1.15 -5.71
CA GLU A 41 7.60 2.59 -5.60
C GLU A 41 7.64 3.05 -4.14
N GLN A 42 6.66 2.61 -3.34
CA GLN A 42 6.62 2.92 -1.92
C GLN A 42 7.84 2.38 -1.16
N VAL A 43 8.27 1.15 -1.48
CA VAL A 43 9.44 0.51 -0.88
C VAL A 43 10.72 1.25 -1.26
N GLY A 44 10.87 1.66 -2.51
CA GLY A 44 12.01 2.50 -2.93
C GLY A 44 12.10 3.77 -2.10
N LYS A 45 10.98 4.50 -1.99
CA LYS A 45 10.91 5.72 -1.16
C LYS A 45 11.20 5.44 0.33
N ALA A 46 10.75 4.31 0.86
CA ALA A 46 11.03 3.89 2.23
C ALA A 46 12.54 3.67 2.45
N ILE A 47 13.22 3.01 1.51
CA ILE A 47 14.66 2.78 1.57
C ILE A 47 15.43 4.11 1.58
N ASP A 48 15.06 5.05 0.70
CA ASP A 48 15.72 6.37 0.64
C ASP A 48 15.54 7.14 1.95
N ILE A 49 14.31 7.18 2.49
CA ILE A 49 14.01 7.84 3.76
C ILE A 49 14.77 7.18 4.92
N PHE A 50 14.82 5.85 4.95
CA PHE A 50 15.53 5.11 5.99
C PHE A 50 17.03 5.38 5.95
N ASN A 51 17.65 5.33 4.78
CA ASN A 51 19.07 5.60 4.61
C ASN A 51 19.41 7.04 5.00
N ALA A 52 18.59 8.01 4.59
CA ALA A 52 18.76 9.41 4.98
C ALA A 52 18.64 9.59 6.51
N LYS A 53 17.64 8.97 7.14
CA LYS A 53 17.42 9.07 8.60
C LYS A 53 18.54 8.44 9.42
N THR A 54 19.11 7.33 8.94
CA THR A 54 20.10 6.52 9.68
C THR A 54 21.54 6.80 9.28
N GLY A 55 21.76 7.65 8.28
CA GLY A 55 23.08 7.87 7.68
C GLY A 55 23.69 6.60 7.10
N GLY A 56 22.86 5.63 6.68
CA GLY A 56 23.29 4.34 6.15
C GLY A 56 23.94 3.40 7.18
N THR A 57 23.78 3.66 8.49
CA THR A 57 24.44 2.88 9.55
C THR A 57 23.57 1.75 10.11
N ALA A 58 22.32 1.65 9.65
CA ALA A 58 21.37 0.63 10.12
C ALA A 58 20.92 -0.27 8.98
N THR A 59 20.39 -1.45 9.32
CA THR A 59 19.80 -2.39 8.36
C THR A 59 18.28 -2.35 8.46
N LEU A 60 17.60 -2.16 7.33
CA LEU A 60 16.14 -2.19 7.25
C LEU A 60 15.66 -3.60 6.90
N LEU A 61 14.81 -4.17 7.74
CA LEU A 61 14.05 -5.39 7.45
C LEU A 61 12.58 -5.02 7.19
N LEU A 62 12.09 -5.30 5.99
CA LEU A 62 10.68 -5.13 5.62
C LEU A 62 10.00 -6.50 5.56
N ALA A 63 8.86 -6.63 6.23
CA ALA A 63 8.03 -7.83 6.20
C ALA A 63 6.68 -7.50 5.55
N PHE A 64 6.25 -8.34 4.62
CA PHE A 64 4.97 -8.21 3.92
C PHE A 64 4.12 -9.44 4.18
N ASP A 65 2.87 -9.22 4.58
CA ASP A 65 1.87 -10.27 4.69
C ASP A 65 1.14 -10.42 3.34
N ASN A 66 1.23 -11.62 2.75
CA ASN A 66 0.51 -11.99 1.53
C ASN A 66 -0.76 -12.80 1.83
N ALA A 67 -1.46 -12.46 2.91
CA ALA A 67 -2.71 -13.11 3.28
C ALA A 67 -3.72 -13.10 2.09
N PRO A 68 -4.28 -14.26 1.71
CA PRO A 68 -5.15 -14.39 0.54
C PRO A 68 -6.52 -13.68 0.68
N GLY A 69 -6.83 -13.13 1.86
CA GLY A 69 -8.08 -12.43 2.14
C GLY A 69 -8.26 -11.09 1.40
N HIS A 70 -7.18 -10.53 0.84
CA HIS A 70 -7.20 -9.22 0.17
C HIS A 70 -6.93 -9.28 -1.33
N LEU A 71 -7.15 -10.44 -1.96
CA LEU A 71 -6.89 -10.60 -3.38
C LEU A 71 -7.70 -9.62 -4.24
N LYS A 72 -7.03 -9.11 -5.27
CA LYS A 72 -7.69 -8.40 -6.36
C LYS A 72 -8.76 -9.31 -6.97
N ARG A 73 -9.96 -8.77 -7.13
CA ARG A 73 -11.02 -9.46 -7.86
C ARG A 73 -10.64 -9.53 -9.35
N ALA A 74 -10.89 -10.67 -9.99
CA ALA A 74 -10.65 -10.80 -11.43
C ALA A 74 -11.39 -9.70 -12.23
N PRO A 75 -10.82 -9.20 -13.33
CA PRO A 75 -11.41 -8.10 -14.12
C PRO A 75 -12.83 -8.41 -14.62
N ASP A 76 -13.06 -9.67 -14.96
CA ASP A 76 -14.29 -10.25 -15.49
C ASP A 76 -15.24 -10.79 -14.40
N ALA A 77 -14.83 -10.77 -13.13
CA ALA A 77 -15.65 -11.30 -12.05
C ALA A 77 -16.99 -10.55 -11.93
N LEU A 78 -18.06 -11.32 -11.78
CA LEU A 78 -19.42 -10.83 -11.57
C LEU A 78 -19.46 -9.78 -10.45
N SER A 79 -20.13 -8.66 -10.71
CA SER A 79 -20.28 -7.58 -9.75
C SER A 79 -21.74 -7.46 -9.37
N ALA A 80 -22.06 -7.67 -8.10
CA ALA A 80 -23.41 -7.44 -7.57
C ALA A 80 -23.93 -6.02 -7.87
N ARG A 81 -23.03 -5.04 -8.09
CA ARG A 81 -23.39 -3.68 -8.52
C ARG A 81 -23.95 -3.58 -9.93
N LYS A 82 -23.61 -4.53 -10.80
CA LYS A 82 -24.04 -4.61 -12.21
C LYS A 82 -25.12 -5.66 -12.41
N MET A 83 -25.52 -6.36 -11.35
CA MET A 83 -26.57 -7.36 -11.40
C MET A 83 -27.94 -6.67 -11.23
N PRO A 84 -28.95 -7.05 -12.01
CA PRO A 84 -30.31 -6.55 -11.82
C PRO A 84 -30.83 -7.01 -10.45
N LYS A 85 -31.63 -6.15 -9.80
CA LYS A 85 -32.20 -6.42 -8.46
C LYS A 85 -33.35 -7.45 -8.47
N GLY A 86 -33.68 -8.05 -9.62
CA GLY A 86 -34.76 -9.02 -9.77
C GLY A 86 -34.84 -9.57 -11.21
N PRO A 87 -35.73 -10.55 -11.46
CA PRO A 87 -35.99 -11.04 -12.82
C PRO A 87 -36.55 -9.90 -13.70
N SER A 88 -36.19 -9.94 -14.99
CA SER A 88 -36.75 -9.07 -16.04
C SER A 88 -38.01 -9.69 -16.62
#